data_AF-A0A5B7D8Y7-F1
#
_entry.id   AF-A0A5B7D8Y7-F1
#
_cell.length_a   1.000
_cell.length_b   1.000
_cell.length_c   1.000
_cell.angle_alpha   90.00
_cell.angle_beta   90.00
_cell.angle_gamma   90.00
#
_symmetry.space_group_name_H-M   'P 1'
#
loop_
_entity.id
_entity.type
_entity.pdbx_description
1 polymer ?
#
loop_
_entity_poly.entity_id
_entity_poly.type
_entity_poly.pdbx_seq_one_letter_code
_entity_poly.pdbx_strand_id
1 'polypeptide(L)' 'MVMFKACLKMTGTAAADLVGDVFFNKMKTKCFSLEKKKVCTKWASWFGPCTKYSIKQVAVLRDNVAYKF' A
#
# COMPACT_ATOMS: atom_id res chain seq x y z
N MET A 1 -2.38 -7.31 2.00
CA MET A 1 -2.82 -8.12 0.83
C MET A 1 -1.96 -9.36 0.54
N VAL A 2 -0.74 -9.49 1.08
CA VAL A 2 0.16 -10.64 0.80
C VAL A 2 -0.45 -11.99 1.18
N MET A 3 -1.08 -12.09 2.36
CA MET A 3 -1.74 -13.31 2.83
C MET A 3 -2.84 -13.79 1.88
N PHE A 4 -3.65 -12.86 1.35
CA PHE A 4 -4.74 -13.19 0.45
C PHE A 4 -4.22 -13.77 -0.88
N LYS A 5 -3.17 -13.15 -1.44
CA LYS A 5 -2.49 -13.66 -2.63
C LYS A 5 -1.94 -15.07 -2.42
N ALA A 6 -1.32 -15.32 -1.26
CA ALA A 6 -0.80 -16.65 -0.93
C ALA A 6 -1.92 -17.68 -0.80
N CYS A 7 -3.02 -17.33 -0.12
CA CYS A 7 -4.18 -18.21 0.03
C CYS A 7 -4.83 -18.60 -1.31
N LEU A 8 -5.00 -17.64 -2.23
CA LEU A 8 -5.51 -17.92 -3.57
C LEU A 8 -4.60 -18.87 -4.34
N LYS A 9 -3.28 -18.63 -4.31
CA LYS A 9 -2.28 -19.50 -4.94
C LYS A 9 -2.27 -20.92 -4.36
N MET A 10 -2.41 -21.05 -3.04
CA MET A 10 -2.43 -22.35 -2.36
C MET A 10 -3.71 -23.15 -2.66
N THR A 11 -4.83 -22.46 -2.88
CA THR A 11 -6.10 -23.11 -3.23
C THR A 11 -5.99 -23.85 -4.57
N GLY A 12 -5.24 -23.30 -5.53
CA GLY A 12 -4.91 -23.98 -6.79
C GLY A 12 -6.12 -24.31 -7.66
N THR A 13 -7.21 -23.54 -7.56
CA THR A 13 -8.42 -23.72 -8.38
C THR A 13 -8.55 -22.61 -9.41
N ALA A 14 -9.17 -22.93 -10.56
CA ALA A 14 -9.45 -21.94 -11.60
C ALA A 14 -10.28 -20.74 -11.08
N ALA A 15 -11.18 -20.98 -10.14
CA ALA A 15 -11.94 -19.92 -9.48
C ALA A 15 -11.03 -19.00 -8.65
N ALA A 16 -10.10 -19.56 -7.87
CA ALA A 16 -9.13 -18.77 -7.09
C ALA A 16 -8.22 -17.93 -7.99
N ASP A 17 -7.80 -18.49 -9.14
CA ASP A 17 -6.96 -17.78 -10.09
C ASP A 17 -7.71 -16.65 -10.81
N LEU A 18 -8.98 -16.84 -11.16
CA LEU A 18 -9.83 -15.77 -11.70
C LEU A 18 -9.97 -14.61 -10.70
N VAL A 19 -10.26 -14.92 -9.43
CA VAL A 19 -10.34 -13.91 -8.36
C VAL A 19 -9.00 -13.18 -8.22
N GLY A 20 -7.89 -13.92 -8.30
CA GLY A 20 -6.54 -13.36 -8.27
C GLY A 20 -6.27 -12.38 -9.42
N ASP A 21 -6.58 -12.75 -10.66
CA ASP A 21 -6.36 -11.89 -11.83
C ASP A 21 -7.20 -10.60 -11.74
N VAL A 22 -8.49 -10.73 -11.43
CA VAL A 22 -9.38 -9.57 -11.31
C VAL A 22 -8.89 -8.62 -10.22
N PHE A 23 -8.59 -9.15 -9.04
CA PHE A 23 -8.24 -8.33 -7.89
C PHE A 23 -6.88 -7.64 -8.03
N PHE A 24 -5.85 -8.37 -8.43
CA PHE A 24 -4.48 -7.87 -8.43
C PHE A 24 -4.04 -7.25 -9.76
N ASN A 25 -4.54 -7.74 -10.91
CA ASN A 25 -4.09 -7.30 -12.23
C ASN A 25 -5.06 -6.31 -12.89
N LYS A 26 -6.39 -6.51 -12.74
CA LYS A 26 -7.40 -5.65 -13.37
C LYS A 26 -7.76 -4.45 -12.49
N MET A 27 -8.19 -4.68 -11.25
CA MET A 27 -8.60 -3.60 -10.34
C MET A 27 -7.41 -2.76 -9.85
N LYS A 28 -6.21 -3.34 -9.78
CA LYS A 28 -4.95 -2.66 -9.40
C LYS A 28 -5.06 -1.83 -8.11
N THR A 29 -5.89 -2.27 -7.16
CA THR A 29 -6.08 -1.59 -5.88
C THR A 29 -4.74 -1.42 -5.17
N LYS A 30 -4.38 -0.17 -4.87
CA LYS A 30 -3.11 0.12 -4.18
C LYS A 30 -3.19 -0.29 -2.70
N CYS A 31 -2.09 -0.84 -2.20
CA CYS A 31 -1.90 -1.07 -0.77
C CYS A 31 -1.26 0.16 -0.12
N PHE A 32 -1.39 0.30 1.20
CA PHE A 32 -0.54 1.21 1.96
C PHE A 32 0.24 0.45 3.04
N SER A 33 1.48 0.89 3.28
CA SER A 33 2.28 0.50 4.44
C SER A 33 2.39 1.68 5.40
N LEU A 34 2.28 1.40 6.70
CA LEU A 34 2.54 2.41 7.72
C LEU A 34 4.06 2.51 7.92
N GLU A 35 4.60 3.70 7.65
CA GLU A 35 6.02 3.98 7.80
C GLU A 35 6.25 5.16 8.72
N LYS A 36 7.32 5.08 9.52
CA LYS A 36 7.78 6.21 10.33
C LYS A 36 8.48 7.20 9.40
N LYS A 37 7.86 8.36 9.15
CA LYS A 37 8.47 9.45 8.38
C LYS A 37 8.58 10.71 9.22
N LYS A 38 9.64 11.48 8.95
CA LYS A 38 9.84 12.82 9.50
C LYS A 38 8.88 13.76 8.78
N VAL A 39 7.84 14.21 9.48
CA VAL A 39 6.82 15.12 8.95
C VAL A 39 6.94 16.48 9.61
N CYS A 40 6.66 17.53 8.86
CA CYS A 40 6.54 18.86 9.43
C CYS A 40 5.25 18.95 10.24
N THR A 41 5.36 19.40 11.50
CA THR A 41 4.21 19.57 12.40
C THR A 41 3.90 21.03 12.69
N LYS A 42 4.88 21.91 12.49
CA LYS A 42 4.70 23.34 12.68
C LYS A 42 5.44 24.10 11.59
N TRP A 43 4.70 24.95 10.91
CA TRP A 43 5.20 25.86 9.89
C TRP A 43 5.42 27.24 10.50
N ALA A 44 6.44 27.99 10.05
CA ALA A 44 6.67 29.37 10.50
C ALA A 44 5.54 30.32 10.05
N SER A 45 5.02 30.07 8.85
CA SER A 45 3.87 30.72 8.22
C SER A 45 3.30 29.75 7.17
N TRP A 46 2.13 30.03 6.60
CA TRP A 46 1.47 29.11 5.65
C TRP A 46 2.33 28.73 4.42
N PHE A 47 3.29 29.58 4.05
CA PHE A 47 4.29 29.33 2.98
C PHE A 47 5.74 29.43 3.47
N GLY A 48 5.97 29.44 4.79
CA GLY A 48 7.29 29.58 5.40
C GLY A 48 8.01 28.25 5.60
N PRO A 49 9.26 28.26 6.10
CA PRO A 49 9.97 27.04 6.41
C PRO A 49 9.33 26.25 7.56
N CYS A 50 9.59 24.96 7.62
CA CYS A 50 9.18 24.12 8.74
C CYS A 50 10.03 24.42 9.98
N THR A 51 9.38 24.74 11.11
CA THR A 51 10.06 25.04 12.37
C THR A 51 10.19 23.81 13.28
N LYS A 52 9.26 22.85 13.15
CA LYS A 52 9.26 21.63 13.98
C LYS A 52 8.92 20.40 13.17
N TYR A 53 9.80 19.41 13.25
CA TYR A 53 9.58 18.08 12.70
C TYR A 53 9.27 17.07 13.81
N SER A 54 8.44 16.09 13.49
CA SER A 54 8.22 14.92 14.34
C SER A 54 8.23 13.66 13.50
N ILE A 55 8.58 12.53 14.11
CA ILE A 55 8.42 11.23 13.49
C ILE A 55 6.96 10.81 13.70
N LYS A 56 6.22 10.59 12.62
CA LYS A 56 4.86 10.05 12.68
C LYS A 56 4.75 8.81 11.80
N GLN A 57 3.80 7.95 12.14
CA GLN A 57 3.36 6.92 11.21
C GLN A 57 2.51 7.56 10.12
N VAL A 58 2.90 7.35 8.87
CA VAL A 58 2.18 7.81 7.70
C VAL A 58 1.88 6.63 6.79
N ALA A 59 0.70 6.67 6.16
CA ALA A 59 0.33 5.70 5.14
C ALA A 59 1.08 6.03 3.84
N VAL A 60 1.92 5.10 3.39
CA VAL A 60 2.65 5.22 2.14
C VAL A 60 2.05 4.23 1.16
N LEU A 61 1.53 4.75 0.05
CA LEU A 61 1.00 3.91 -1.02
C LEU A 61 2.14 3.08 -1.64
N ARG A 62 1.86 1.80 -1.84
CA ARG A 62 2.74 0.83 -2.48
C ARG A 62 2.09 0.35 -3.77
N ASP A 63 2.91 0.12 -4.78
CA ASP A 63 2.43 -0.47 -6.01
C ASP A 63 2.06 -1.93 -5.80
N ASN A 64 1.04 -2.36 -6.53
CA ASN A 64 0.51 -3.71 -6.40
C ASN A 64 1.43 -4.72 -7.11
N VAL A 65 1.63 -5.89 -6.50
CA VAL A 65 2.46 -6.95 -7.08
C VAL A 65 1.56 -7.88 -7.90
N ALA A 66 1.76 -7.89 -9.23
CA ALA A 66 0.96 -8.68 -10.17
C ALA A 66 0.74 -10.13 -9.71
N TYR A 67 -0.50 -10.60 -9.85
CA TYR A 67 -0.85 -12.00 -9.63
C TYR A 67 -0.44 -12.80 -10.87
N LYS A 68 0.37 -13.84 -10.66
CA LYS A 68 0.85 -14.74 -11.70
C LYS A 68 0.21 -16.10 -11.45
N PHE A 69 -0.24 -16.75 -12.53
CA PHE A 69 -0.58 -18.17 -12.54
C PHE A 69 0.67 -18.98 -12.15
#